data_AF-A0A7J7K2P6-F1
#
_entry.id   AF-A0A7J7K2P6-F1
#
_cell.length_a   1.000
_cell.length_b   1.000
_cell.length_c   1.000
_cell.angle_alpha   90.00
_cell.angle_beta   90.00
_cell.angle_gamma   90.00
#
_symmetry.space_group_name_H-M   'P 1'
#
loop_
_entity.id
_entity.type
_entity.pdbx_description
1 polymer ?
#
loop_
_entity_poly.entity_id
_entity_poly.type
_entity_poly.pdbx_seq_one_letter_code
_entity_poly.pdbx_strand_id
1 'polypeptide(L)'
;MTRDTDWPELLCIQNSNQDTVLHHAVCQNYTEATELILSSVPSAELNTLLNVQNTHGNTPLHCAVCRGQSDTVKHILSLVPVDELFNLISMQNKDGDTTVHQAVRKYNNMQTTNPLIGCLSAANYVKLLLIQNSHGDTIAHVAANYRKMPQNNYLPDARKLSEFWKTLTTVAPGDMLQISGKQNHQGKTFLHHAAEAGDAEIFKYVMSLTQKADLCSTYSLQDQEGNTFIHCATSLGHTDIVKCLVDSVPSADLWKLLRIPNQQDQTTLQQAILSNNMETLQCLVAAVEATDLYTLLLTQDIYGDTAVHSAVNGGHVDALKSLLDKLSPKQCQEILNIKNLKQFTPLIVAKSNKQYKAANCIGEYKRKAENYFEGSSRMSANLRDSLKYLNERNRDVDIIQLPVKPCTLQSVAEKFYSDNVYRMSAPVRGRCLIINNRYFDRPATPAPGQVQLEHRDGSEIDVMNILNVFQQLSFDCELKTNLSSKQMLADIWKETQHPDYKDILYFMIL
;
A
#
# COMPACT_ATOMS: atom_id res chain seq x y z
N MET A 1 60.43 40.83 25.15
CA MET A 1 59.30 41.27 24.29
C MET A 1 59.11 40.21 23.20
N THR A 2 58.39 39.13 23.50
CA THR A 2 57.87 38.12 22.53
C THR A 2 56.73 37.33 23.18
N ARG A 3 55.88 38.01 23.95
CA ARG A 3 54.62 37.44 24.46
C ARG A 3 53.54 38.20 23.73
N ASP A 4 52.80 37.50 22.87
CA ASP A 4 51.42 37.78 22.43
C ASP A 4 51.12 37.31 20.99
N THR A 5 52.12 36.90 20.19
CA THR A 5 51.88 36.44 18.82
C THR A 5 51.83 34.93 18.63
N ASP A 6 52.45 34.13 19.51
CA ASP A 6 52.59 32.67 19.29
C ASP A 6 51.55 31.84 20.06
N TRP A 7 50.85 32.46 21.01
CA TRP A 7 49.81 31.80 21.83
C TRP A 7 48.70 31.11 21.01
N PRO A 8 48.19 31.73 19.92
CA PRO A 8 47.16 31.12 19.09
C PRO A 8 47.62 29.89 18.32
N GLU A 9 48.85 29.93 17.80
CA GLU A 9 49.42 28.82 17.04
C GLU A 9 49.64 27.59 17.93
N LEU A 10 50.03 27.80 19.19
CA LEU A 10 50.19 26.74 20.19
C LEU A 10 48.89 25.98 20.46
N LEU A 11 47.74 26.65 20.41
CA LEU A 11 46.43 26.04 20.66
C LEU A 11 45.98 25.11 19.51
N CYS A 12 46.44 25.39 18.30
CA CYS A 12 46.17 24.58 17.10
C CYS A 12 47.16 23.43 16.93
N ILE A 13 48.18 23.30 17.79
CA ILE A 13 49.11 22.17 17.73
C ILE A 13 48.35 20.86 17.98
N GLN A 14 48.64 19.91 17.11
CA GLN A 14 48.00 18.61 17.04
C GLN A 14 48.91 17.52 17.62
N ASN A 15 48.35 16.64 18.43
CA ASN A 15 49.05 15.43 18.89
C ASN A 15 49.09 14.34 17.78
N SER A 16 49.56 13.13 18.11
CA SER A 16 49.61 12.00 17.16
C SER A 16 48.24 11.58 16.60
N ASN A 17 47.16 11.88 17.33
CA ASN A 17 45.78 11.64 16.90
C ASN A 17 45.15 12.84 16.18
N GLN A 18 45.95 13.86 15.86
CA GLN A 18 45.51 15.14 15.34
C GLN A 18 44.55 15.90 16.29
N ASP A 19 44.51 15.53 17.57
CA ASP A 19 43.73 16.25 18.57
C ASP A 19 44.47 17.52 18.97
N THR A 20 43.76 18.64 18.93
CA THR A 20 44.20 19.88 19.58
C THR A 20 44.05 19.79 21.10
N VAL A 21 44.60 20.78 21.83
CA VAL A 21 44.40 20.88 23.28
C VAL A 21 42.92 20.87 23.67
N LEU A 22 42.07 21.50 22.84
CA LEU A 22 40.62 21.55 23.06
C LEU A 22 39.96 20.18 22.83
N HIS A 23 40.33 19.45 21.79
CA HIS A 23 39.87 18.06 21.59
C HIS A 23 40.19 17.19 22.79
N HIS A 24 41.43 17.27 23.31
CA HIS A 24 41.86 16.47 24.44
C HIS A 24 41.12 16.86 25.73
N ALA A 25 40.99 18.15 26.04
CA ALA A 25 40.25 18.63 27.20
C ALA A 25 38.78 18.15 27.19
N VAL A 26 38.13 18.27 26.04
CA VAL A 26 36.75 17.80 25.82
C VAL A 26 36.67 16.27 25.96
N CYS A 27 37.55 15.52 25.29
CA CYS A 27 37.55 14.05 25.34
C CYS A 27 37.76 13.48 26.75
N GLN A 28 38.55 14.17 27.59
CA GLN A 28 38.81 13.77 28.97
C GLN A 28 37.81 14.38 29.97
N ASN A 29 36.83 15.16 29.51
CA ASN A 29 35.84 15.84 30.36
C ASN A 29 36.45 16.82 31.38
N TYR A 30 37.52 17.52 30.99
CA TYR A 30 38.15 18.56 31.80
C TYR A 30 37.42 19.90 31.64
N THR A 31 36.25 20.01 32.27
CA THR A 31 35.33 21.16 32.11
C THR A 31 36.00 22.52 32.39
N GLU A 32 36.72 22.65 33.51
CA GLU A 32 37.42 23.90 33.86
C GLU A 32 38.49 24.27 32.84
N ALA A 33 39.24 23.29 32.34
CA ALA A 33 40.24 23.52 31.31
C ALA A 33 39.58 23.90 29.98
N THR A 34 38.46 23.26 29.62
CA THR A 34 37.69 23.60 28.43
C THR A 34 37.14 25.02 28.49
N GLU A 35 36.56 25.44 29.61
CA GLU A 35 36.07 26.81 29.81
C GLU A 35 37.21 27.83 29.73
N LEU A 36 38.33 27.56 30.40
CA LEU A 36 39.50 28.45 30.38
C LEU A 36 40.07 28.60 28.97
N ILE A 37 40.15 27.51 28.20
CA ILE A 37 40.61 27.56 26.81
C ILE A 37 39.63 28.43 26.00
N LEU A 38 38.33 28.14 26.06
CA LEU A 38 37.31 28.84 25.28
C LEU A 38 37.19 30.33 25.64
N SER A 39 37.39 30.71 26.90
CA SER A 39 37.36 32.11 27.35
C SER A 39 38.62 32.91 27.03
N SER A 40 39.76 32.22 26.84
CA SER A 40 41.07 32.85 26.65
C SER A 40 41.48 32.99 25.19
N VAL A 41 40.78 32.33 24.26
CA VAL A 41 41.07 32.41 22.82
C VAL A 41 40.39 33.65 22.21
N PRO A 42 41.13 34.52 21.49
CA PRO A 42 40.52 35.61 20.72
C PRO A 42 39.49 35.10 19.71
N SER A 43 38.39 35.83 19.53
CA SER A 43 37.28 35.42 18.65
C SER A 43 37.71 35.15 17.20
N ALA A 44 38.72 35.87 16.70
CA ALA A 44 39.28 35.69 15.36
C ALA A 44 39.91 34.29 15.14
N GLU A 45 40.44 33.69 16.20
CA GLU A 45 41.17 32.41 16.14
C GLU A 45 40.34 31.25 16.70
N LEU A 46 39.32 31.55 17.50
CA LEU A 46 38.40 30.57 18.06
C LEU A 46 37.73 29.74 16.95
N ASN A 47 37.29 30.38 15.86
CA ASN A 47 36.72 29.68 14.72
C ASN A 47 37.72 28.74 14.07
N THR A 48 38.99 29.16 13.90
CA THR A 48 40.05 28.29 13.37
C THR A 48 40.25 27.08 14.27
N LEU A 49 40.34 27.28 15.59
CA LEU A 49 40.53 26.21 16.57
C LEU A 49 39.36 25.21 16.59
N LEU A 50 38.12 25.70 16.51
CA LEU A 50 36.90 24.88 16.51
C LEU A 50 36.70 24.09 15.20
N ASN A 51 37.29 24.57 14.09
CA ASN A 51 37.22 23.92 12.79
C ASN A 51 38.32 22.87 12.56
N VAL A 52 39.32 22.79 13.44
CA VAL A 52 40.36 21.74 13.33
C VAL A 52 39.71 20.37 13.49
N GLN A 53 40.05 19.44 12.60
CA GLN A 53 39.59 18.05 12.65
C GLN A 53 40.71 17.13 13.11
N ASN A 54 40.37 16.15 13.94
CA ASN A 54 41.29 15.11 14.37
C ASN A 54 41.40 13.95 13.36
N THR A 55 42.09 12.88 13.72
CA THR A 55 42.29 11.71 12.85
C THR A 55 41.00 11.01 12.42
N HIS A 56 39.88 11.23 13.10
CA HIS A 56 38.57 10.71 12.74
C HIS A 56 37.72 11.74 11.96
N GLY A 57 38.28 12.91 11.63
CA GLY A 57 37.54 14.02 11.06
C GLY A 57 36.65 14.76 12.07
N ASN A 58 36.73 14.41 13.35
CA ASN A 58 35.89 15.02 14.37
C ASN A 58 36.46 16.39 14.74
N THR A 59 35.59 17.39 14.85
CA THR A 59 35.91 18.69 15.49
C THR A 59 35.79 18.58 17.01
N PRO A 60 36.23 19.58 17.79
CA PRO A 60 35.99 19.59 19.23
C PRO A 60 34.50 19.52 19.58
N LEU A 61 33.63 20.09 18.74
CA LEU A 61 32.18 20.01 18.90
C LEU A 61 31.65 18.57 18.71
N HIS A 62 32.15 17.82 17.72
CA HIS A 62 31.83 16.39 17.56
C HIS A 62 32.22 15.60 18.82
N CYS A 63 33.42 15.86 19.36
CA CYS A 63 33.88 15.23 20.60
C CYS A 63 32.96 15.56 21.79
N ALA A 64 32.57 16.82 21.97
CA ALA A 64 31.70 17.25 23.07
C ALA A 64 30.33 16.56 23.00
N VAL A 65 29.76 16.47 21.81
CA VAL A 65 28.50 15.78 21.55
C VAL A 65 28.63 14.28 21.81
N CYS A 66 29.67 13.62 21.31
CA CYS A 66 29.93 12.20 21.55
C CYS A 66 30.08 11.86 23.04
N ARG A 67 30.57 12.81 23.84
CA ARG A 67 30.71 12.69 25.30
C ARG A 67 29.46 13.10 26.08
N GLY A 68 28.44 13.65 25.41
CA GLY A 68 27.20 14.10 26.04
C GLY A 68 27.34 15.36 26.89
N GLN A 69 28.37 16.18 26.64
CA GLN A 69 28.66 17.39 27.43
C GLN A 69 27.78 18.56 26.99
N SER A 70 26.53 18.62 27.49
CA SER A 70 25.56 19.65 27.09
C SER A 70 26.03 21.08 27.38
N ASP A 71 26.74 21.29 28.49
CA ASP A 71 27.15 22.64 28.91
C ASP A 71 28.31 23.13 28.05
N THR A 72 29.28 22.27 27.76
CA THR A 72 30.34 22.54 26.77
C THR A 72 29.75 22.86 25.41
N VAL A 73 28.77 22.08 24.93
CA VAL A 73 28.09 22.35 23.65
C VAL A 73 27.45 23.73 23.66
N LYS A 74 26.65 24.07 24.67
CA LYS A 74 26.01 25.40 24.79
C LYS A 74 27.03 26.52 24.85
N HIS A 75 28.13 26.32 25.58
CA HIS A 75 29.17 27.33 25.71
C HIS A 75 29.86 27.59 24.37
N ILE A 76 30.27 26.53 23.65
CA ILE A 76 30.84 26.65 22.29
C ILE A 76 29.87 27.40 21.37
N LEU A 77 28.58 27.03 21.35
CA LEU A 77 27.58 27.68 20.50
C LEU A 77 27.35 29.16 20.87
N SER A 78 27.51 29.54 22.14
CA SER A 78 27.35 30.93 22.59
C SER A 78 28.49 31.86 22.19
N LEU A 79 29.67 31.29 21.90
CA LEU A 79 30.88 32.06 21.56
C LEU A 79 31.05 32.23 20.04
N VAL A 80 30.42 31.36 19.24
CA VAL A 80 30.54 31.36 17.79
C VAL A 80 29.52 32.34 17.18
N PRO A 81 29.93 33.24 16.26
CA PRO A 81 29.00 34.11 15.55
C PRO A 81 27.91 33.33 14.82
N VAL A 82 26.69 33.86 14.80
CA VAL A 82 25.50 33.18 14.25
C VAL A 82 25.69 32.72 12.80
N ASP A 83 26.41 33.51 11.99
CA ASP A 83 26.67 33.21 10.58
C ASP A 83 27.60 32.00 10.39
N GLU A 84 28.44 31.68 11.38
CA GLU A 84 29.39 30.55 11.35
C GLU A 84 28.85 29.29 12.01
N LEU A 85 27.76 29.38 12.79
CA LEU A 85 27.17 28.24 13.50
C LEU A 85 26.80 27.10 12.55
N PHE A 86 26.20 27.43 11.39
CA PHE A 86 25.83 26.41 10.42
C PHE A 86 27.05 25.68 9.87
N ASN A 87 28.14 26.38 9.56
CA ASN A 87 29.37 25.78 9.04
C ASN A 87 29.98 24.81 10.07
N LEU A 88 30.05 25.24 11.34
CA LEU A 88 30.60 24.41 12.42
C LEU A 88 29.74 23.16 12.68
N ILE A 89 28.41 23.30 12.72
CA ILE A 89 27.48 22.20 13.01
C ILE A 89 27.39 21.21 11.86
N SER A 90 27.42 21.71 10.61
CA SER A 90 27.29 20.91 9.38
C SER A 90 28.60 20.26 8.91
N MET A 91 29.74 20.61 9.51
CA MET A 91 31.02 19.98 9.19
C MET A 91 30.92 18.47 9.38
N GLN A 92 31.42 17.72 8.41
CA GLN A 92 31.34 16.27 8.37
C GLN A 92 32.66 15.63 8.80
N ASN A 93 32.57 14.60 9.64
CA ASN A 93 33.71 13.76 9.99
C ASN A 93 34.06 12.77 8.87
N LYS A 94 35.00 11.84 9.12
CA LYS A 94 35.40 10.83 8.11
C LYS A 94 34.29 9.84 7.74
N ASP A 95 33.29 9.65 8.60
CA ASP A 95 32.09 8.85 8.32
C ASP A 95 31.01 9.66 7.58
N GLY A 96 31.29 10.93 7.26
CA GLY A 96 30.33 11.88 6.71
C GLY A 96 29.31 12.38 7.73
N ASP A 97 29.42 11.99 9.00
CA ASP A 97 28.48 12.41 10.02
C ASP A 97 28.72 13.87 10.40
N THR A 98 27.64 14.64 10.47
CA THR A 98 27.65 15.93 11.16
C THR A 98 27.57 15.73 12.67
N THR A 99 27.78 16.81 13.43
CA THR A 99 27.62 16.80 14.89
C THR A 99 26.25 16.28 15.34
N VAL A 100 25.18 16.61 14.60
CA VAL A 100 23.82 16.15 14.91
C VAL A 100 23.61 14.68 14.54
N HIS A 101 24.24 14.15 13.48
CA HIS A 101 24.21 12.71 13.20
C HIS A 101 24.77 11.91 14.39
N GLN A 102 25.90 12.36 14.96
CA GLN A 102 26.50 11.72 16.15
C GLN A 102 25.62 11.87 17.40
N ALA A 103 25.01 13.04 17.61
CA ALA A 103 24.11 13.29 18.74
C ALA A 103 22.93 12.31 18.76
N VAL A 104 22.31 12.10 17.59
CA VAL A 104 21.20 11.16 17.41
C VAL A 104 21.68 9.72 17.58
N ARG A 105 22.81 9.34 16.94
CA ARG A 105 23.33 7.96 16.96
C ARG A 105 23.70 7.47 18.35
N LYS A 106 24.40 8.29 19.15
CA LYS A 106 25.03 7.82 20.39
C LYS A 106 24.03 7.62 21.52
N TYR A 107 23.05 8.51 21.69
CA TYR A 107 22.17 8.46 22.87
C TYR A 107 20.77 9.07 22.66
N ASN A 108 20.42 9.47 21.42
CA ASN A 108 19.32 10.40 21.19
C ASN A 108 19.30 11.51 22.27
N ASN A 109 20.48 12.07 22.55
CA ASN A 109 20.66 12.97 23.68
C ASN A 109 20.09 14.34 23.30
N MET A 110 18.79 14.51 23.53
CA MET A 110 18.10 15.78 23.29
C MET A 110 18.74 16.95 24.05
N GLN A 111 19.48 16.69 25.14
CA GLN A 111 20.22 17.76 25.84
C GLN A 111 21.37 18.34 25.03
N THR A 112 22.00 17.55 24.15
CA THR A 112 23.01 18.04 23.20
C THR A 112 22.40 18.40 21.83
N THR A 113 21.34 17.70 21.41
CA THR A 113 20.67 17.95 20.12
C THR A 113 19.87 19.25 20.10
N ASN A 114 19.10 19.54 21.16
CA ASN A 114 18.24 20.74 21.22
C ASN A 114 19.04 22.05 21.11
N PRO A 115 20.20 22.22 21.79
CA PRO A 115 21.04 23.40 21.57
C PRO A 115 21.53 23.54 20.13
N LEU A 116 21.95 22.44 19.48
CA LEU A 116 22.47 22.45 18.10
C LEU A 116 21.40 22.84 17.08
N ILE A 117 20.16 22.37 17.26
CA ILE A 117 19.05 22.70 16.37
C ILE A 117 18.50 24.10 16.68
N GLY A 118 18.34 24.42 17.96
CA GLY A 118 17.71 25.66 18.41
C GLY A 118 18.48 26.94 18.09
N CYS A 119 19.78 26.84 17.82
CA CYS A 119 20.60 27.99 17.43
C CYS A 119 20.59 28.28 15.91
N LEU A 120 19.90 27.45 15.10
CA LEU A 120 19.86 27.60 13.64
C LEU A 120 18.59 28.31 13.17
N SER A 121 18.71 29.09 12.10
CA SER A 121 17.54 29.60 11.37
C SER A 121 16.76 28.45 10.73
N ALA A 122 15.46 28.63 10.47
CA ALA A 122 14.62 27.60 9.84
C ALA A 122 15.22 27.07 8.52
N ALA A 123 15.77 27.96 7.69
CA ALA A 123 16.41 27.58 6.43
C ALA A 123 17.67 26.72 6.63
N ASN A 124 18.51 27.07 7.60
CA ASN A 124 19.72 26.31 7.91
C ASN A 124 19.40 24.97 8.59
N TYR A 125 18.35 24.93 9.40
CA TYR A 125 17.85 23.70 10.00
C TYR A 125 17.40 22.70 8.94
N VAL A 126 16.58 23.13 7.97
CA VAL A 126 16.14 22.25 6.86
C VAL A 126 17.34 21.76 6.05
N LYS A 127 18.31 22.65 5.72
CA LYS A 127 19.54 22.24 5.05
C LYS A 127 20.29 21.16 5.83
N LEU A 128 20.46 21.34 7.14
CA LEU A 128 21.13 20.39 8.01
C LEU A 128 20.45 19.01 8.00
N LEU A 129 19.12 18.96 8.01
CA LEU A 129 18.33 17.72 7.97
C LEU A 129 18.48 16.96 6.65
N LEU A 130 18.87 17.63 5.57
CA LEU A 130 19.07 17.05 4.24
C LEU A 130 20.51 16.59 3.97
N ILE A 131 21.47 16.93 4.85
CA ILE A 131 22.85 16.47 4.72
C ILE A 131 22.90 14.95 4.89
N GLN A 132 23.62 14.28 3.99
CA GLN A 132 23.82 12.84 3.99
C GLN A 132 25.25 12.51 4.39
N ASN A 133 25.42 11.50 5.25
CA ASN A 133 26.73 10.98 5.61
C ASN A 133 27.32 10.06 4.52
N SER A 134 28.46 9.40 4.79
CA SER A 134 29.11 8.51 3.81
C SER A 134 28.29 7.28 3.41
N HIS A 135 27.22 6.96 4.14
CA HIS A 135 26.27 5.89 3.80
C HIS A 135 25.05 6.42 3.03
N GLY A 136 24.98 7.73 2.79
CA GLY A 136 23.79 8.40 2.26
C GLY A 136 22.72 8.65 3.32
N ASP A 137 22.97 8.35 4.59
CA ASP A 137 21.98 8.50 5.65
C ASP A 137 21.86 9.96 6.05
N THR A 138 20.62 10.47 6.08
CA THR A 138 20.31 11.73 6.76
C THR A 138 20.14 11.50 8.27
N ILE A 139 20.03 12.58 9.03
CA ILE A 139 19.74 12.51 10.48
C ILE A 139 18.47 11.69 10.77
N ALA A 140 17.46 11.79 9.91
CA ALA A 140 16.23 11.01 10.02
C ALA A 140 16.45 9.51 9.83
N HIS A 141 17.34 9.09 8.92
CA HIS A 141 17.72 7.68 8.74
C HIS A 141 18.38 7.14 10.00
N VAL A 142 19.35 7.89 10.55
CA VAL A 142 20.06 7.52 11.78
C VAL A 142 19.08 7.41 12.96
N ALA A 143 18.13 8.35 13.07
CA ALA A 143 17.09 8.32 14.10
C ALA A 143 16.18 7.08 13.98
N ALA A 144 15.72 6.76 12.77
CA ALA A 144 14.86 5.61 12.52
C ALA A 144 15.57 4.27 12.76
N ASN A 145 16.87 4.18 12.45
CA ASN A 145 17.66 2.97 12.67
C ASN A 145 18.01 2.72 14.15
N TYR A 146 17.95 3.75 15.00
CA TYR A 146 18.31 3.64 16.42
C TYR A 146 17.52 2.56 17.17
N ARG A 147 16.23 2.37 16.84
CA ARG A 147 15.38 1.34 17.46
C ARG A 147 15.81 -0.10 17.16
N LYS A 148 16.61 -0.33 16.12
CA LYS A 148 17.11 -1.67 15.79
C LYS A 148 18.37 -2.06 16.55
N MET A 149 19.10 -1.09 17.12
CA MET A 149 20.37 -1.39 17.77
C MET A 149 20.12 -2.03 19.13
N PRO A 150 20.55 -3.29 19.36
CA PRO A 150 20.47 -3.90 20.68
C PRO A 150 21.57 -3.32 21.56
N GLN A 151 21.30 -2.17 22.21
CA GLN A 151 22.18 -1.68 23.26
C GLN A 151 21.81 -2.37 24.58
N ASN A 152 22.62 -3.36 24.99
CA ASN A 152 22.63 -3.94 26.34
C ASN A 152 21.24 -4.24 26.97
N ASN A 153 20.32 -4.89 26.24
CA ASN A 153 18.98 -5.24 26.74
C ASN A 153 18.08 -4.07 27.17
N TYR A 154 18.44 -2.81 26.90
CA TYR A 154 17.56 -1.67 27.11
C TYR A 154 17.00 -1.22 25.76
N LEU A 155 15.69 -1.43 25.57
CA LEU A 155 14.95 -0.75 24.52
C LEU A 155 15.15 0.77 24.72
N PRO A 156 15.53 1.52 23.68
CA PRO A 156 15.69 2.96 23.80
C PRO A 156 14.37 3.60 24.26
N ASP A 157 14.45 4.58 25.17
CA ASP A 157 13.28 5.28 25.70
C ASP A 157 12.49 5.92 24.55
N ALA A 158 11.32 5.34 24.25
CA ALA A 158 10.41 5.79 23.19
C ALA A 158 10.04 7.28 23.34
N ARG A 159 10.10 7.83 24.56
CA ARG A 159 9.85 9.26 24.83
C ARG A 159 10.87 10.16 24.17
N LYS A 160 12.16 9.78 24.18
CA LYS A 160 13.24 10.58 23.59
C LYS A 160 13.12 10.63 22.06
N LEU A 161 12.76 9.51 21.44
CA LEU A 161 12.58 9.46 19.98
C LEU A 161 11.36 10.29 19.56
N SER A 162 10.27 10.23 20.34
CA SER A 162 9.12 11.12 20.17
C SER A 162 9.49 12.60 20.27
N GLU A 163 10.43 12.98 21.15
CA GLU A 163 10.90 14.36 21.28
C GLU A 163 11.69 14.83 20.04
N PHE A 164 12.56 13.97 19.48
CA PHE A 164 13.26 14.28 18.23
C PHE A 164 12.27 14.47 17.08
N TRP A 165 11.31 13.55 16.93
CA TRP A 165 10.26 13.70 15.91
C TRP A 165 9.41 14.95 16.18
N LYS A 166 9.06 15.28 17.42
CA LYS A 166 8.43 16.58 17.74
C LYS A 166 9.26 17.77 17.25
N THR A 167 10.59 17.71 17.36
CA THR A 167 11.48 18.77 16.86
C THR A 167 11.49 18.84 15.33
N LEU A 168 11.24 17.73 14.64
CA LEU A 168 10.98 17.73 13.19
C LEU A 168 9.62 18.34 12.82
N THR A 169 8.65 18.48 13.74
CA THR A 169 7.30 19.05 13.42
C THR A 169 7.36 20.53 13.10
N THR A 170 8.41 21.21 13.58
CA THR A 170 8.57 22.64 13.36
C THR A 170 8.91 22.95 11.90
N VAL A 171 9.21 21.92 11.11
CA VAL A 171 9.51 21.99 9.69
C VAL A 171 8.19 22.04 8.90
N ALA A 172 8.15 22.85 7.85
CA ALA A 172 6.98 22.95 6.99
C ALA A 172 6.68 21.59 6.31
N PRO A 173 5.41 21.24 6.02
CA PRO A 173 5.07 19.97 5.40
C PRO A 173 5.84 19.67 4.10
N GLY A 174 6.08 20.69 3.26
CA GLY A 174 6.86 20.55 2.02
C GLY A 174 8.32 20.15 2.25
N ASP A 175 8.94 20.65 3.31
CA ASP A 175 10.31 20.30 3.68
C ASP A 175 10.35 18.89 4.31
N MET A 176 9.33 18.53 5.10
CA MET A 176 9.20 17.18 5.63
C MET A 176 9.05 16.14 4.52
N LEU A 177 8.29 16.46 3.46
CA LEU A 177 8.18 15.61 2.26
C LEU A 177 9.54 15.41 1.60
N GLN A 178 10.32 16.48 1.43
CA GLN A 178 11.67 16.38 0.89
C GLN A 178 12.57 15.48 1.74
N ILE A 179 12.53 15.61 3.06
CA ILE A 179 13.30 14.77 3.99
C ILE A 179 12.86 13.30 3.86
N SER A 180 11.55 13.05 3.78
CA SER A 180 10.99 11.70 3.66
C SER A 180 11.30 11.03 2.33
N GLY A 181 11.46 11.82 1.25
CA GLY A 181 11.83 11.33 -0.07
C GLY A 181 13.34 11.14 -0.27
N LYS A 182 14.21 11.51 0.69
CA LYS A 182 15.65 11.25 0.57
C LYS A 182 15.95 9.77 0.74
N GLN A 183 16.64 9.19 -0.24
CA GLN A 183 17.15 7.82 -0.20
C GLN A 183 18.66 7.81 0.08
N ASN A 184 19.10 6.87 0.91
CA ASN A 184 20.51 6.62 1.17
C ASN A 184 21.17 5.80 0.04
N HIS A 185 22.43 5.40 0.22
CA HIS A 185 23.14 4.62 -0.81
C HIS A 185 22.52 3.24 -1.07
N GLN A 186 21.70 2.70 -0.16
CA GLN A 186 20.93 1.47 -0.33
C GLN A 186 19.57 1.71 -0.99
N GLY A 187 19.25 2.93 -1.44
CA GLY A 187 17.93 3.29 -1.93
C GLY A 187 16.88 3.38 -0.81
N LYS A 188 17.26 3.23 0.47
CA LYS A 188 16.31 3.25 1.59
C LYS A 188 16.03 4.68 2.00
N THR A 189 14.76 4.99 2.23
CA THR A 189 14.34 6.19 2.98
C THR A 189 14.33 5.89 4.47
N PHE A 190 14.22 6.92 5.33
CA PHE A 190 14.09 6.68 6.77
C PHE A 190 12.83 5.86 7.12
N LEU A 191 11.78 5.91 6.28
CA LEU A 191 10.58 5.08 6.43
C LEU A 191 10.88 3.59 6.26
N HIS A 192 11.83 3.21 5.40
CA HIS A 192 12.28 1.81 5.31
C HIS A 192 12.92 1.37 6.63
N HIS A 193 13.78 2.20 7.22
CA HIS A 193 14.36 1.88 8.53
C HIS A 193 13.34 1.84 9.65
N ALA A 194 12.35 2.75 9.66
CA ALA A 194 11.25 2.73 10.61
C ALA A 194 10.37 1.49 10.45
N ALA A 195 10.08 1.10 9.20
CA ALA A 195 9.37 -0.12 8.86
C ALA A 195 10.10 -1.35 9.38
N GLU A 196 11.40 -1.45 9.12
CA GLU A 196 12.22 -2.56 9.58
C GLU A 196 12.36 -2.61 11.12
N ALA A 197 12.29 -1.46 11.79
CA ALA A 197 12.33 -1.35 13.24
C ALA A 197 10.97 -1.58 13.92
N GLY A 198 9.87 -1.67 13.16
CA GLY A 198 8.51 -1.79 13.71
C GLY A 198 8.00 -0.50 14.38
N ASP A 199 8.53 0.67 14.03
CA ASP A 199 8.16 1.93 14.67
C ASP A 199 6.92 2.59 14.04
N ALA A 200 5.73 2.10 14.42
CA ALA A 200 4.46 2.66 13.95
C ALA A 200 4.22 4.13 14.35
N GLU A 201 4.86 4.64 15.41
CA GLU A 201 4.66 6.03 15.85
C GLU A 201 5.24 7.03 14.84
N ILE A 202 6.36 6.69 14.20
CA ILE A 202 6.94 7.50 13.12
C ILE A 202 5.96 7.62 11.95
N PHE A 203 5.25 6.55 11.61
CA PHE A 203 4.27 6.57 10.51
C PHE A 203 3.07 7.45 10.85
N LYS A 204 2.45 7.26 12.01
CA LYS A 204 1.35 8.13 12.47
C LYS A 204 1.76 9.59 12.46
N TYR A 205 2.97 9.85 12.91
CA TYR A 205 3.55 11.17 12.97
C TYR A 205 3.73 11.80 11.57
N VAL A 206 4.44 11.14 10.65
CA VAL A 206 4.66 11.63 9.28
C VAL A 206 3.31 11.89 8.60
N MET A 207 2.35 10.98 8.77
CA MET A 207 1.01 11.09 8.20
C MET A 207 0.18 12.24 8.79
N SER A 208 0.43 12.63 10.05
CA SER A 208 -0.26 13.77 10.67
C SER A 208 0.19 15.12 10.10
N LEU A 209 1.39 15.18 9.51
CA LEU A 209 1.99 16.43 9.02
C LEU A 209 1.77 16.68 7.52
N THR A 210 1.62 15.61 6.76
CA THR A 210 1.51 15.67 5.29
C THR A 210 0.06 15.47 4.85
N GLN A 211 -0.40 16.21 3.86
CA GLN A 211 -1.69 15.89 3.23
C GLN A 211 -1.58 14.54 2.53
N LYS A 212 -2.65 13.73 2.60
CA LYS A 212 -2.65 12.34 2.10
C LYS A 212 -2.15 12.20 0.65
N ALA A 213 -2.44 13.19 -0.20
CA ALA A 213 -2.06 13.20 -1.61
C ALA A 213 -0.54 13.30 -1.84
N ASP A 214 0.19 13.99 -0.97
CA ASP A 214 1.61 14.28 -1.17
C ASP A 214 2.53 13.10 -0.77
N LEU A 215 2.01 12.17 0.02
CA LEU A 215 2.73 10.99 0.50
C LEU A 215 2.95 9.93 -0.57
N CYS A 216 2.10 9.90 -1.61
CA CYS A 216 2.09 8.80 -2.58
C CYS A 216 3.44 8.63 -3.29
N SER A 217 4.10 9.74 -3.66
CA SER A 217 5.41 9.71 -4.33
C SER A 217 6.54 9.22 -3.42
N THR A 218 6.46 9.52 -2.12
CA THR A 218 7.44 9.10 -1.12
C THR A 218 7.25 7.63 -0.77
N TYR A 219 6.00 7.20 -0.61
CA TYR A 219 5.66 5.85 -0.21
C TYR A 219 5.94 4.81 -1.30
N SER A 220 5.90 5.23 -2.57
CA SER A 220 6.27 4.39 -3.71
C SER A 220 7.77 4.20 -3.90
N LEU A 221 8.64 4.91 -3.16
CA LEU A 221 10.09 4.76 -3.30
C LEU A 221 10.52 3.35 -2.90
N GLN A 222 11.39 2.77 -3.72
CA GLN A 222 11.90 1.42 -3.56
C GLN A 222 13.39 1.44 -3.22
N ASP A 223 13.82 0.52 -2.36
CA ASP A 223 15.22 0.29 -2.07
C ASP A 223 15.96 -0.46 -3.19
N GLN A 224 17.23 -0.78 -2.96
CA GLN A 224 18.07 -1.54 -3.90
C GLN A 224 17.54 -2.94 -4.22
N GLU A 225 16.64 -3.51 -3.42
CA GLU A 225 15.99 -4.81 -3.67
C GLU A 225 14.60 -4.62 -4.32
N GLY A 226 14.23 -3.39 -4.66
CA GLY A 226 12.88 -3.05 -5.13
C GLY A 226 11.84 -3.05 -4.00
N ASN A 227 12.21 -3.23 -2.75
CA ASN A 227 11.24 -3.24 -1.67
C ASN A 227 10.81 -1.80 -1.37
N THR A 228 9.51 -1.53 -1.34
CA THR A 228 8.99 -0.35 -0.64
C THR A 228 8.99 -0.59 0.87
N PHE A 229 8.88 0.45 1.68
CA PHE A 229 8.90 0.29 3.14
C PHE A 229 7.79 -0.67 3.66
N ILE A 230 6.64 -0.76 2.97
CA ILE A 230 5.56 -1.68 3.36
C ILE A 230 5.92 -3.15 3.08
N HIS A 231 6.75 -3.42 2.06
CA HIS A 231 7.34 -4.76 1.88
C HIS A 231 8.19 -5.13 3.10
N CYS A 232 9.06 -4.22 3.56
CA CYS A 232 9.89 -4.45 4.73
C CYS A 232 9.07 -4.64 6.02
N ALA A 233 8.04 -3.81 6.25
CA ALA A 233 7.15 -3.96 7.41
C ALA A 233 6.41 -5.31 7.38
N THR A 234 5.95 -5.72 6.20
CA THR A 234 5.17 -6.95 6.01
C THR A 234 6.02 -8.21 6.14
N SER A 235 7.23 -8.21 5.57
CA SER A 235 8.15 -9.36 5.64
C SER A 235 8.63 -9.61 7.07
N LEU A 236 8.76 -8.56 7.87
CA LEU A 236 9.13 -8.63 9.28
C LEU A 236 7.92 -8.77 10.23
N GLY A 237 6.70 -8.74 9.70
CA GLY A 237 5.49 -8.97 10.48
C GLY A 237 5.04 -7.80 11.36
N HIS A 238 5.47 -6.57 11.05
CA HIS A 238 5.11 -5.35 11.79
C HIS A 238 3.71 -4.86 11.42
N THR A 239 2.69 -5.62 11.85
CA THR A 239 1.28 -5.41 11.47
C THR A 239 0.74 -4.03 11.87
N ASP A 240 1.24 -3.44 12.97
CA ASP A 240 0.78 -2.12 13.42
C ASP A 240 1.06 -1.01 12.41
N ILE A 241 2.17 -1.10 11.67
CA ILE A 241 2.50 -0.17 10.59
C ILE A 241 1.51 -0.32 9.44
N VAL A 242 1.21 -1.57 9.07
CA VAL A 242 0.24 -1.87 8.01
C VAL A 242 -1.15 -1.35 8.39
N LYS A 243 -1.61 -1.58 9.62
CA LYS A 243 -2.88 -1.02 10.14
C LYS A 243 -2.89 0.51 10.08
N CYS A 244 -1.81 1.16 10.52
CA CYS A 244 -1.72 2.63 10.46
C CYS A 244 -1.90 3.15 9.03
N LEU A 245 -1.31 2.49 8.03
CA LEU A 245 -1.46 2.87 6.63
C LEU A 245 -2.88 2.62 6.12
N VAL A 246 -3.47 1.46 6.43
CA VAL A 246 -4.83 1.10 6.03
C VAL A 246 -5.85 2.12 6.57
N ASP A 247 -5.71 2.54 7.82
CA ASP A 247 -6.63 3.48 8.46
C ASP A 247 -6.44 4.92 7.95
N SER A 248 -5.23 5.26 7.53
CA SER A 248 -4.84 6.65 7.30
C SER A 248 -4.68 7.02 5.81
N VAL A 249 -4.39 6.07 4.91
CA VAL A 249 -4.24 6.30 3.45
C VAL A 249 -5.56 6.02 2.73
N PRO A 250 -5.99 6.84 1.74
CA PRO A 250 -7.19 6.55 0.95
C PRO A 250 -7.00 5.24 0.16
N SER A 251 -8.07 4.46 -0.03
CA SER A 251 -8.02 3.14 -0.69
C SER A 251 -7.34 3.18 -2.07
N ALA A 252 -7.61 4.22 -2.88
CA ALA A 252 -7.02 4.38 -4.21
C ALA A 252 -5.49 4.53 -4.20
N ASP A 253 -4.92 5.19 -3.19
CA ASP A 253 -3.47 5.39 -3.09
C ASP A 253 -2.79 4.22 -2.39
N LEU A 254 -3.47 3.63 -1.39
CA LEU A 254 -3.06 2.37 -0.78
C LEU A 254 -2.96 1.27 -1.85
N TRP A 255 -3.93 1.22 -2.76
CA TRP A 255 -3.95 0.27 -3.86
C TRP A 255 -2.74 0.42 -4.80
N LYS A 256 -2.40 1.65 -5.18
CA LYS A 256 -1.20 1.91 -6.00
C LYS A 256 0.05 1.41 -5.29
N LEU A 257 0.18 1.67 -3.99
CA LEU A 257 1.33 1.26 -3.18
C LEU A 257 1.46 -0.28 -3.10
N LEU A 258 0.36 -0.99 -2.82
CA LEU A 258 0.35 -2.45 -2.64
C LEU A 258 0.68 -3.23 -3.93
N ARG A 259 0.48 -2.62 -5.09
CA ARG A 259 0.78 -3.23 -6.40
C ARG A 259 2.23 -3.09 -6.85
N ILE A 260 3.01 -2.23 -6.20
CA ILE A 260 4.41 -2.01 -6.59
C ILE A 260 5.17 -3.32 -6.34
N PRO A 261 5.76 -3.95 -7.38
CA PRO A 261 6.50 -5.18 -7.20
C PRO A 261 7.94 -4.90 -6.78
N ASN A 262 8.53 -5.77 -5.96
CA ASN A 262 9.98 -5.74 -5.70
C ASN A 262 10.79 -6.37 -6.86
N GLN A 263 12.11 -6.50 -6.70
CA GLN A 263 12.96 -7.10 -7.75
C GLN A 263 12.66 -8.59 -8.04
N GLN A 264 11.93 -9.26 -7.16
CA GLN A 264 11.44 -10.62 -7.37
C GLN A 264 10.06 -10.62 -8.07
N ASP A 265 9.58 -9.47 -8.57
CA ASP A 265 8.23 -9.24 -9.05
C ASP A 265 7.14 -9.55 -7.99
N GLN A 266 7.52 -9.55 -6.71
CA GLN A 266 6.63 -9.90 -5.62
C GLN A 266 5.92 -8.67 -5.08
N THR A 267 4.62 -8.82 -4.82
CA THR A 267 3.80 -7.77 -4.21
C THR A 267 3.81 -7.86 -2.69
N THR A 268 3.34 -6.82 -2.01
CA THR A 268 3.27 -6.79 -0.54
C THR A 268 2.38 -7.91 0.01
N LEU A 269 1.30 -8.27 -0.71
CA LEU A 269 0.44 -9.39 -0.33
C LEU A 269 1.20 -10.73 -0.37
N GLN A 270 2.05 -10.93 -1.38
CA GLN A 270 2.87 -12.13 -1.47
C GLN A 270 3.90 -12.18 -0.34
N GLN A 271 4.50 -11.04 0.04
CA GLN A 271 5.37 -10.98 1.22
C GLN A 271 4.65 -11.37 2.52
N ALA A 272 3.38 -10.96 2.71
CA ALA A 272 2.61 -11.35 3.90
C ALA A 272 2.37 -12.87 3.97
N ILE A 273 2.20 -13.50 2.81
CA ILE A 273 2.04 -14.95 2.70
C ILE A 273 3.36 -15.65 3.01
N LEU A 274 4.47 -15.17 2.43
CA LEU A 274 5.81 -15.75 2.63
C LEU A 274 6.29 -15.61 4.08
N SER A 275 5.93 -14.53 4.77
CA SER A 275 6.26 -14.33 6.19
C SER A 275 5.37 -15.12 7.15
N ASN A 276 4.33 -15.80 6.63
CA ASN A 276 3.32 -16.54 7.41
C ASN A 276 2.65 -15.69 8.51
N ASN A 277 2.61 -14.37 8.34
CA ASN A 277 1.94 -13.48 9.28
C ASN A 277 0.47 -13.31 8.88
N MET A 278 -0.38 -14.17 9.45
CA MET A 278 -1.82 -14.17 9.21
C MET A 278 -2.49 -12.86 9.60
N GLU A 279 -2.02 -12.17 10.63
CA GLU A 279 -2.60 -10.91 11.08
C GLU A 279 -2.37 -9.80 10.04
N THR A 280 -1.13 -9.69 9.55
CA THR A 280 -0.80 -8.77 8.45
C THR A 280 -1.56 -9.12 7.17
N LEU A 281 -1.63 -10.41 6.83
CA LEU A 281 -2.39 -10.86 5.66
C LEU A 281 -3.87 -10.48 5.76
N GLN A 282 -4.51 -10.73 6.90
CA GLN A 282 -5.91 -10.39 7.12
C GLN A 282 -6.15 -8.89 7.08
N CYS A 283 -5.23 -8.09 7.64
CA CYS A 283 -5.29 -6.64 7.59
C CYS A 283 -5.23 -6.13 6.13
N LEU A 284 -4.29 -6.61 5.33
CA LEU A 284 -4.17 -6.24 3.91
C LEU A 284 -5.39 -6.68 3.09
N VAL A 285 -5.87 -7.91 3.30
CA VAL A 285 -7.03 -8.44 2.57
C VAL A 285 -8.32 -7.68 2.93
N ALA A 286 -8.47 -7.24 4.17
CA ALA A 286 -9.62 -6.43 4.60
C ALA A 286 -9.59 -4.99 4.07
N ALA A 287 -8.40 -4.47 3.76
CA ALA A 287 -8.18 -3.10 3.31
C ALA A 287 -8.43 -2.87 1.81
N VAL A 288 -8.48 -3.94 1.01
CA VAL A 288 -8.54 -3.87 -0.46
C VAL A 288 -9.93 -4.28 -0.94
N GLU A 289 -10.48 -3.55 -1.91
CA GLU A 289 -11.74 -3.92 -2.55
C GLU A 289 -11.64 -5.28 -3.26
N ALA A 290 -12.74 -6.02 -3.37
CA ALA A 290 -12.72 -7.39 -3.91
C ALA A 290 -12.17 -7.47 -5.36
N THR A 291 -12.48 -6.46 -6.19
CA THR A 291 -12.01 -6.38 -7.58
C THR A 291 -10.50 -6.22 -7.64
N ASP A 292 -9.96 -5.32 -6.82
CA ASP A 292 -8.55 -5.04 -6.72
C ASP A 292 -7.78 -6.23 -6.15
N LEU A 293 -8.29 -6.84 -5.07
CA LEU A 293 -7.69 -8.04 -4.47
C LEU A 293 -7.51 -9.16 -5.50
N TYR A 294 -8.49 -9.39 -6.36
CA TYR A 294 -8.38 -10.40 -7.41
C TYR A 294 -7.21 -10.11 -8.36
N THR A 295 -7.06 -8.87 -8.83
CA THR A 295 -5.95 -8.50 -9.71
C THR A 295 -4.59 -8.64 -9.03
N LEU A 296 -4.50 -8.37 -7.73
CA LEU A 296 -3.27 -8.58 -6.94
C LEU A 296 -2.93 -10.05 -6.79
N LEU A 297 -3.95 -10.91 -6.65
CA LEU A 297 -3.76 -12.36 -6.55
C LEU A 297 -3.33 -13.00 -7.87
N LEU A 298 -3.61 -12.34 -9.01
CA LEU A 298 -3.16 -12.74 -10.33
C LEU A 298 -1.71 -12.37 -10.64
N THR A 299 -1.09 -11.46 -9.87
CA THR A 299 0.30 -11.07 -10.13
C THR A 299 1.23 -12.26 -9.96
N GLN A 300 2.20 -12.37 -10.86
CA GLN A 300 3.18 -13.44 -10.87
C GLN A 300 4.56 -12.87 -10.54
N ASP A 301 5.29 -13.59 -9.70
CA ASP A 301 6.68 -13.28 -9.38
C ASP A 301 7.63 -13.70 -10.53
N ILE A 302 8.95 -13.54 -10.34
CA ILE A 302 9.96 -13.91 -11.34
C ILE A 302 9.94 -15.40 -11.74
N TYR A 303 9.32 -16.27 -10.94
CA TYR A 303 9.14 -17.69 -11.23
C TYR A 303 7.80 -18.01 -11.89
N GLY A 304 6.95 -17.00 -12.11
CA GLY A 304 5.58 -17.16 -12.55
C GLY A 304 4.63 -17.57 -11.42
N ASP A 305 5.09 -17.59 -10.17
CA ASP A 305 4.29 -18.03 -9.03
C ASP A 305 3.34 -16.90 -8.61
N THR A 306 2.05 -17.25 -8.48
CA THR A 306 1.03 -16.36 -7.90
C THR A 306 1.08 -16.42 -6.37
N ALA A 307 0.32 -15.53 -5.72
CA ALA A 307 0.11 -15.59 -4.27
C ALA A 307 -0.34 -16.98 -3.76
N VAL A 308 -1.16 -17.68 -4.57
CA VAL A 308 -1.62 -19.03 -4.26
C VAL A 308 -0.48 -20.05 -4.35
N HIS A 309 0.42 -19.94 -5.34
CA HIS A 309 1.61 -20.79 -5.43
C HIS A 309 2.52 -20.58 -4.22
N SER A 310 2.74 -19.32 -3.82
CA SER A 310 3.53 -18.96 -2.64
C SER A 310 2.95 -19.56 -1.35
N ALA A 311 1.64 -19.44 -1.14
CA ALA A 311 0.95 -20.02 0.03
C ALA A 311 1.09 -21.55 0.08
N VAL A 312 0.99 -22.20 -1.08
CA VAL A 312 1.19 -23.65 -1.20
C VAL A 312 2.63 -24.04 -0.89
N ASN A 313 3.61 -23.33 -1.46
CA ASN A 313 5.02 -23.65 -1.31
C ASN A 313 5.45 -23.62 0.17
N GLY A 314 5.02 -22.58 0.89
CA GLY A 314 5.24 -22.43 2.33
C GLY A 314 4.36 -23.33 3.22
N GLY A 315 3.37 -24.03 2.65
CA GLY A 315 2.43 -24.85 3.42
C GLY A 315 1.46 -24.04 4.29
N HIS A 316 1.25 -22.77 3.95
CA HIS A 316 0.41 -21.81 4.69
C HIS A 316 -1.07 -22.01 4.34
N VAL A 317 -1.65 -23.10 4.85
CA VAL A 317 -3.03 -23.51 4.53
C VAL A 317 -4.07 -22.48 4.97
N ASP A 318 -3.85 -21.81 6.10
CA ASP A 318 -4.79 -20.81 6.61
C ASP A 318 -4.77 -19.53 5.76
N ALA A 319 -3.59 -19.12 5.30
CA ALA A 319 -3.45 -18.04 4.32
C ALA A 319 -4.17 -18.41 3.01
N LEU A 320 -3.94 -19.63 2.50
CA LEU A 320 -4.58 -20.15 1.31
C LEU A 320 -6.11 -20.12 1.41
N LYS A 321 -6.68 -20.60 2.52
CA LYS A 321 -8.13 -20.57 2.77
C LYS A 321 -8.65 -19.14 2.83
N SER A 322 -7.99 -18.29 3.61
CA SER A 322 -8.39 -16.88 3.79
C SER A 322 -8.44 -16.11 2.46
N LEU A 323 -7.55 -16.43 1.51
CA LEU A 323 -7.56 -15.82 0.17
C LEU A 323 -8.68 -16.40 -0.70
N LEU A 324 -8.81 -17.73 -0.76
CA LEU A 324 -9.82 -18.38 -1.60
C LEU A 324 -11.25 -18.10 -1.14
N ASP A 325 -11.49 -17.95 0.17
CA ASP A 325 -12.81 -17.61 0.73
C ASP A 325 -13.31 -16.22 0.31
N LYS A 326 -12.42 -15.33 -0.15
CA LYS A 326 -12.79 -14.00 -0.66
C LYS A 326 -13.12 -13.99 -2.14
N LEU A 327 -12.88 -15.09 -2.86
CA LEU A 327 -13.05 -15.18 -4.31
C LEU A 327 -14.35 -15.88 -4.68
N SER A 328 -14.96 -15.43 -5.78
CA SER A 328 -16.07 -16.17 -6.39
C SER A 328 -15.60 -17.55 -6.92
N PRO A 329 -16.50 -18.53 -7.09
CA PRO A 329 -16.16 -19.84 -7.65
C PRO A 329 -15.43 -19.77 -9.00
N LYS A 330 -15.78 -18.80 -9.85
CA LYS A 330 -15.12 -18.56 -11.15
C LYS A 330 -13.68 -18.09 -10.98
N GLN A 331 -13.46 -17.11 -10.11
CA GLN A 331 -12.12 -16.59 -9.80
C GLN A 331 -11.25 -17.67 -9.14
N CYS A 332 -11.81 -18.47 -8.23
CA CYS A 332 -11.14 -19.63 -7.66
C CYS A 332 -10.69 -20.62 -8.74
N GLN A 333 -11.56 -20.94 -9.70
CA GLN A 333 -11.22 -21.86 -10.78
C GLN A 333 -10.08 -21.31 -11.65
N GLU A 334 -10.13 -20.03 -11.99
CA GLU A 334 -9.12 -19.37 -12.82
C GLU A 334 -7.76 -19.35 -12.11
N ILE A 335 -7.70 -18.82 -10.89
CA ILE A 335 -6.43 -18.69 -10.15
C ILE A 335 -5.78 -20.05 -9.82
N LEU A 336 -6.59 -21.09 -9.57
CA LEU A 336 -6.11 -22.45 -9.29
C LEU A 336 -5.65 -23.21 -10.56
N ASN A 337 -5.82 -22.61 -11.74
CA ASN A 337 -5.38 -23.15 -13.03
C ASN A 337 -4.25 -22.34 -13.67
N ILE A 338 -3.88 -21.19 -13.09
CA ILE A 338 -2.69 -20.44 -13.51
C ILE A 338 -1.46 -21.32 -13.33
N LYS A 339 -0.56 -21.24 -14.31
CA LYS A 339 0.69 -21.99 -14.30
C LYS A 339 1.85 -21.03 -14.11
N ASN A 340 2.82 -21.45 -13.31
CA ASN A 340 4.10 -20.77 -13.22
C ASN A 340 4.99 -21.05 -14.44
N LEU A 341 6.21 -20.52 -14.47
CA LEU A 341 7.14 -20.71 -15.60
C LEU A 341 7.53 -22.18 -15.83
N LYS A 342 7.46 -23.02 -14.78
CA LYS A 342 7.63 -24.48 -14.89
C LYS A 342 6.39 -25.21 -15.39
N GLN A 343 5.35 -24.48 -15.81
CA GLN A 343 4.05 -25.01 -16.24
C GLN A 343 3.27 -25.72 -15.12
N PHE A 344 3.64 -25.49 -13.85
CA PHE A 344 2.97 -26.11 -12.71
C PHE A 344 1.84 -25.23 -12.21
N THR A 345 0.68 -25.85 -11.99
CA THR A 345 -0.43 -25.23 -11.26
C THR A 345 -0.18 -25.33 -9.75
N PRO A 346 -0.89 -24.56 -8.91
CA PRO A 346 -0.72 -24.66 -7.45
C PRO A 346 -0.94 -26.08 -6.92
N LEU A 347 -1.83 -26.87 -7.53
CA LEU A 347 -2.05 -28.26 -7.16
C LEU A 347 -0.86 -29.16 -7.47
N ILE A 348 -0.17 -28.94 -8.60
CA ILE A 348 1.03 -29.69 -8.96
C ILE A 348 2.16 -29.33 -7.99
N VAL A 349 2.34 -28.04 -7.68
CA VAL A 349 3.32 -27.57 -6.69
C VAL A 349 3.05 -28.18 -5.31
N ALA A 350 1.79 -28.24 -4.88
CA ALA A 350 1.43 -28.85 -3.60
C ALA A 350 1.83 -30.33 -3.54
N LYS A 351 1.62 -31.07 -4.64
CA LYS A 351 1.97 -32.49 -4.73
C LYS A 351 3.49 -32.70 -4.82
N SER A 352 4.20 -31.90 -5.61
CA SER A 352 5.67 -32.01 -5.75
C SER A 352 6.39 -31.72 -4.44
N ASN A 353 5.88 -30.75 -3.68
CA ASN A 353 6.51 -30.30 -2.43
C ASN A 353 5.94 -31.04 -1.20
N LYS A 354 5.13 -32.08 -1.40
CA LYS A 354 4.50 -32.90 -0.33
C LYS A 354 3.64 -32.09 0.64
N GLN A 355 3.07 -30.98 0.18
CA GLN A 355 2.17 -30.11 0.92
C GLN A 355 0.73 -30.65 0.86
N TYR A 356 0.51 -31.85 1.42
CA TYR A 356 -0.76 -32.58 1.27
C TYR A 356 -1.97 -31.83 1.83
N LYS A 357 -1.81 -31.08 2.93
CA LYS A 357 -2.89 -30.27 3.49
C LYS A 357 -3.33 -29.15 2.53
N ALA A 358 -2.37 -28.49 1.89
CA ALA A 358 -2.65 -27.48 0.87
C ALA A 358 -3.26 -28.10 -0.39
N ALA A 359 -2.78 -29.28 -0.82
CA ALA A 359 -3.35 -30.02 -1.95
C ALA A 359 -4.82 -30.41 -1.71
N ASN A 360 -5.14 -30.88 -0.50
CA ASN A 360 -6.52 -31.20 -0.11
C ASN A 360 -7.40 -29.95 -0.10
N CYS A 361 -6.92 -28.85 0.48
CA CYS A 361 -7.61 -27.57 0.45
C CYS A 361 -7.92 -27.15 -0.99
N ILE A 362 -6.94 -27.13 -1.89
CA ILE A 362 -7.16 -26.81 -3.31
C ILE A 362 -8.21 -27.72 -3.94
N GLY A 363 -8.15 -29.03 -3.67
CA GLY A 363 -9.11 -30.00 -4.17
C GLY A 363 -10.55 -29.70 -3.73
N GLU A 364 -10.74 -29.27 -2.48
CA GLU A 364 -12.05 -28.86 -1.97
C GLU A 364 -12.60 -27.62 -2.70
N TYR A 365 -11.79 -26.58 -2.91
CA TYR A 365 -12.24 -25.38 -3.64
C TYR A 365 -12.46 -25.65 -5.14
N LYS A 366 -11.67 -26.53 -5.77
CA LYS A 366 -11.94 -26.95 -7.16
C LYS A 366 -13.29 -27.65 -7.28
N ARG A 367 -13.58 -28.62 -6.41
CA ARG A 367 -14.90 -29.31 -6.40
C ARG A 367 -16.06 -28.36 -6.12
N LYS A 368 -15.89 -27.42 -5.17
CA LYS A 368 -16.91 -26.39 -4.90
C LYS A 368 -17.18 -25.55 -6.14
N ALA A 369 -16.15 -25.15 -6.87
CA ALA A 369 -16.30 -24.41 -8.13
C ALA A 369 -17.00 -25.25 -9.21
N GLU A 370 -16.58 -26.50 -9.41
CA GLU A 370 -17.18 -27.42 -10.38
C GLU A 370 -18.68 -27.65 -10.11
N ASN A 371 -19.05 -27.95 -8.86
CA ASN A 371 -20.44 -28.15 -8.45
C ASN A 371 -21.31 -26.90 -8.67
N TYR A 372 -20.73 -25.71 -8.50
CA TYR A 372 -21.43 -24.45 -8.76
C TYR A 372 -21.79 -24.30 -10.25
N PHE A 373 -20.85 -24.62 -11.14
CA PHE A 373 -21.09 -24.57 -12.59
C PHE A 373 -22.01 -25.70 -13.06
N GLU A 374 -21.88 -26.91 -12.53
CA GLU A 374 -22.80 -28.01 -12.82
C GLU A 374 -24.22 -27.73 -12.34
N GLY A 375 -24.39 -27.11 -11.17
CA GLY A 375 -25.69 -26.64 -10.66
C GLY A 375 -26.31 -25.56 -11.53
N SER A 376 -25.50 -24.60 -12.00
CA SER A 376 -25.92 -23.56 -12.95
C SER A 376 -26.32 -24.16 -14.31
N SER A 377 -25.55 -25.13 -14.82
CA SER A 377 -25.86 -25.84 -16.06
C SER A 377 -27.11 -26.72 -15.92
N ARG A 378 -27.29 -27.42 -14.80
CA ARG A 378 -28.52 -28.19 -14.49
C ARG A 378 -29.73 -27.30 -14.32
N MET A 379 -29.61 -26.14 -13.68
CA MET A 379 -30.70 -25.16 -13.64
C MET A 379 -31.05 -24.66 -15.04
N SER A 380 -30.05 -24.36 -15.89
CA SER A 380 -30.30 -23.97 -17.28
C SER A 380 -30.94 -25.08 -18.13
N ALA A 381 -30.59 -26.35 -17.87
CA ALA A 381 -31.16 -27.52 -18.52
C ALA A 381 -32.59 -27.79 -18.06
N ASN A 382 -32.86 -27.75 -16.75
CA ASN A 382 -34.21 -27.87 -16.19
C ASN A 382 -35.11 -26.71 -16.62
N LEU A 383 -34.57 -25.48 -16.75
CA LEU A 383 -35.31 -24.34 -17.30
C LEU A 383 -35.59 -24.57 -18.79
N ARG A 384 -34.62 -25.05 -19.58
CA ARG A 384 -34.83 -25.43 -20.99
C ARG A 384 -35.85 -26.55 -21.15
N ASP A 385 -35.80 -27.58 -20.32
CA ASP A 385 -36.71 -28.72 -20.37
C ASP A 385 -38.12 -28.32 -19.89
N SER A 386 -38.22 -27.43 -18.89
CA SER A 386 -39.50 -26.84 -18.47
C SER A 386 -40.07 -25.91 -19.55
N LEU A 387 -39.23 -25.12 -20.22
CA LEU A 387 -39.63 -24.27 -21.35
C LEU A 387 -40.01 -25.11 -22.58
N LYS A 388 -39.32 -26.24 -22.82
CA LYS A 388 -39.65 -27.19 -23.87
C LYS A 388 -40.98 -27.90 -23.58
N TYR A 389 -41.23 -28.26 -22.33
CA TYR A 389 -42.50 -28.82 -21.86
C TYR A 389 -43.66 -27.80 -21.99
N LEU A 390 -43.40 -26.52 -21.73
CA LEU A 390 -44.36 -25.44 -21.97
C LEU A 390 -44.61 -25.21 -23.47
N ASN A 391 -43.58 -25.32 -24.31
CA ASN A 391 -43.67 -25.16 -25.76
C ASN A 391 -44.37 -26.34 -26.47
N GLU A 392 -44.25 -27.56 -25.91
CA GLU A 392 -44.95 -28.75 -26.40
C GLU A 392 -46.46 -28.74 -26.05
N ARG A 393 -46.86 -27.99 -25.01
CA ARG A 393 -48.26 -27.87 -24.57
C ARG A 393 -49.00 -26.65 -25.14
N ASN A 394 -48.29 -25.55 -25.38
CA ASN A 394 -48.85 -24.34 -25.97
C ASN A 394 -48.18 -24.11 -27.32
N ARG A 395 -48.85 -24.50 -28.41
CA ARG A 395 -48.33 -24.45 -29.79
C ARG A 395 -48.04 -23.05 -30.35
N ASP A 396 -48.18 -21.99 -29.56
CA ASP A 396 -48.16 -20.59 -30.03
C ASP A 396 -47.16 -19.67 -29.30
N VAL A 397 -46.14 -20.21 -28.61
CA VAL A 397 -45.12 -19.37 -27.95
C VAL A 397 -43.80 -19.40 -28.73
N ASP A 398 -43.61 -18.43 -29.62
CA ASP A 398 -42.31 -18.21 -30.29
C ASP A 398 -41.30 -17.62 -29.29
N ILE A 399 -40.51 -18.49 -28.64
CA ILE A 399 -39.37 -18.08 -27.82
C ILE A 399 -38.18 -17.78 -28.74
N ILE A 400 -37.98 -16.50 -29.07
CA ILE A 400 -36.80 -16.06 -29.83
C ILE A 400 -35.59 -16.03 -28.90
N GLN A 401 -34.76 -17.07 -28.94
CA GLN A 401 -33.45 -17.08 -28.28
C GLN A 401 -32.41 -16.48 -29.23
N LEU A 402 -31.98 -15.23 -29.00
CA LEU A 402 -30.88 -14.66 -29.78
C LEU A 402 -29.54 -15.28 -29.36
N PRO A 403 -28.64 -15.57 -30.30
CA PRO A 403 -27.31 -16.09 -29.99
C PRO A 403 -26.46 -14.97 -29.36
N VAL A 404 -26.17 -15.10 -28.07
CA VAL A 404 -25.15 -14.27 -27.43
C VAL A 404 -23.79 -14.78 -27.91
N LYS A 405 -23.13 -14.02 -28.80
CA LYS A 405 -21.71 -14.25 -29.10
C LYS A 405 -20.90 -14.01 -27.82
N PRO A 406 -19.87 -14.83 -27.52
CA PRO A 406 -18.95 -14.51 -26.43
C PRO A 406 -18.25 -13.19 -26.77
N CYS A 407 -18.54 -12.13 -26.01
CA CYS A 407 -17.81 -10.89 -26.12
C CYS A 407 -16.37 -11.13 -25.62
N THR A 408 -15.42 -11.09 -26.55
CA THR A 408 -14.03 -10.72 -26.26
C THR A 408 -14.03 -9.35 -25.59
N LEU A 409 -13.58 -9.30 -24.33
CA LEU A 409 -13.37 -8.05 -23.59
C LEU A 409 -12.27 -7.24 -24.28
N GLN A 410 -12.66 -6.24 -25.05
CA GLN A 410 -11.82 -5.10 -25.35
C GLN A 410 -12.62 -3.82 -25.10
N SER A 411 -12.07 -3.00 -24.20
CA SER A 411 -12.38 -1.59 -23.92
C SER A 411 -13.83 -1.22 -23.61
N VAL A 412 -14.20 -1.24 -22.32
CA VAL A 412 -14.90 -0.12 -21.67
C VAL A 412 -14.43 -0.07 -20.21
N ALA A 413 -13.23 0.45 -20.00
CA ALA A 413 -12.92 1.16 -18.77
C ALA A 413 -13.51 2.58 -18.89
N GLU A 414 -13.84 3.18 -17.75
CA GLU A 414 -14.26 4.59 -17.59
C GLU A 414 -15.73 4.90 -17.88
N LYS A 415 -16.58 4.71 -16.86
CA LYS A 415 -17.42 5.77 -16.24
C LYS A 415 -18.49 5.16 -15.33
N PHE A 416 -18.70 5.82 -14.19
CA PHE A 416 -19.66 5.51 -13.10
C PHE A 416 -19.16 4.34 -12.23
N TYR A 417 -18.92 4.49 -10.92
CA TYR A 417 -19.81 5.06 -9.91
C TYR A 417 -19.04 5.69 -8.75
N SER A 418 -19.47 6.89 -8.34
CA SER A 418 -19.29 7.41 -6.99
C SER A 418 -20.54 7.13 -6.16
N ASP A 419 -20.35 7.03 -4.85
CA ASP A 419 -21.34 7.09 -3.76
C ASP A 419 -22.02 5.78 -3.31
N ASN A 420 -21.32 5.12 -2.38
CA ASN A 420 -21.81 4.56 -1.12
C ASN A 420 -23.33 4.60 -0.86
N VAL A 421 -24.01 3.45 -0.93
CA VAL A 421 -24.96 2.97 0.11
C VAL A 421 -25.03 1.43 0.04
N TYR A 422 -24.65 0.76 1.12
CA TYR A 422 -24.88 -0.68 1.32
C TYR A 422 -26.39 -0.90 1.59
N ARG A 423 -27.14 -1.37 0.59
CA ARG A 423 -28.56 -1.77 0.77
C ARG A 423 -28.63 -3.28 1.04
N MET A 424 -29.17 -3.66 2.21
CA MET A 424 -29.51 -5.04 2.56
C MET A 424 -30.74 -5.56 1.78
N SER A 425 -30.60 -5.68 0.47
CA SER A 425 -31.56 -6.36 -0.40
C SER A 425 -30.75 -7.11 -1.45
N ALA A 426 -30.89 -8.44 -1.53
CA ALA A 426 -30.23 -9.23 -2.57
C ALA A 426 -30.42 -8.53 -3.95
N PRO A 427 -29.36 -8.34 -4.76
CA PRO A 427 -29.53 -7.68 -6.04
C PRO A 427 -30.44 -8.53 -6.91
N VAL A 428 -31.34 -7.86 -7.62
CA VAL A 428 -32.19 -8.49 -8.64
C VAL A 428 -31.30 -9.27 -9.60
N ARG A 429 -31.58 -10.56 -9.77
CA ARG A 429 -30.75 -11.51 -10.54
C ARG A 429 -30.69 -11.21 -12.03
N GLY A 430 -31.55 -10.31 -12.50
CA GLY A 430 -31.69 -9.87 -13.89
C GLY A 430 -33.03 -9.17 -14.07
N ARG A 431 -33.31 -8.73 -15.30
CA ARG A 431 -34.59 -8.09 -15.66
C ARG A 431 -35.39 -8.98 -16.62
N CYS A 432 -36.68 -9.10 -16.35
CA CYS A 432 -37.63 -9.87 -17.14
C CYS A 432 -38.73 -8.93 -17.66
N LEU A 433 -38.83 -8.82 -18.99
CA LEU A 433 -39.91 -8.08 -19.64
C LEU A 433 -40.93 -9.08 -20.21
N ILE A 434 -42.15 -9.02 -19.71
CA ILE A 434 -43.29 -9.82 -20.14
C ILE A 434 -44.22 -8.93 -20.97
N ILE A 435 -44.45 -9.28 -22.23
CA ILE A 435 -45.35 -8.55 -23.12
C ILE A 435 -46.54 -9.45 -23.41
N ASN A 436 -47.72 -9.12 -22.88
CA ASN A 436 -48.96 -9.85 -23.10
C ASN A 436 -49.87 -9.09 -24.06
N ASN A 437 -49.92 -9.53 -25.32
CA ASN A 437 -50.73 -8.87 -26.33
C ASN A 437 -52.01 -9.65 -26.59
N ARG A 438 -53.14 -9.11 -26.15
CA ARG A 438 -54.47 -9.63 -26.50
C ARG A 438 -54.82 -9.40 -27.97
N TYR A 439 -54.27 -8.31 -28.52
CA TYR A 439 -54.48 -7.90 -29.90
C TYR A 439 -53.14 -7.46 -30.51
N PHE A 440 -52.87 -7.89 -31.75
CA PHE A 440 -51.81 -7.32 -32.57
C PHE A 440 -52.48 -6.45 -33.63
N ASP A 441 -52.32 -5.12 -33.56
CA ASP A 441 -52.82 -4.22 -34.59
C ASP A 441 -52.15 -4.55 -35.93
N ARG A 442 -52.95 -4.95 -36.92
CA ARG A 442 -52.49 -5.33 -38.26
C ARG A 442 -53.23 -4.52 -39.33
N PRO A 443 -52.58 -4.20 -40.46
CA PRO A 443 -53.23 -3.54 -41.60
C PRO A 443 -54.37 -4.41 -42.15
N ALA A 444 -55.44 -3.76 -42.63
CA ALA A 444 -56.71 -4.40 -43.01
C ALA A 444 -56.63 -5.45 -44.13
N THR A 445 -55.47 -5.59 -44.81
CA THR A 445 -55.20 -6.60 -45.84
C THR A 445 -53.89 -7.35 -45.52
N PRO A 446 -53.96 -8.63 -45.13
CA PRO A 446 -52.75 -9.42 -44.87
C PRO A 446 -52.03 -9.78 -46.18
N ALA A 447 -50.69 -9.75 -46.17
CA ALA A 447 -49.87 -10.18 -47.30
C ALA A 447 -49.93 -11.72 -47.47
N PRO A 448 -49.74 -12.27 -48.69
CA PRO A 448 -49.84 -13.71 -48.92
C PRO A 448 -48.79 -14.46 -48.10
N GLY A 449 -49.23 -15.37 -47.22
CA GLY A 449 -48.37 -16.17 -46.35
C GLY A 449 -48.33 -15.75 -44.87
N GLN A 450 -49.03 -14.68 -44.46
CA GLN A 450 -49.15 -14.34 -43.04
C GLN A 450 -50.23 -15.20 -42.35
N VAL A 451 -49.82 -15.95 -41.33
CA VAL A 451 -50.72 -16.72 -40.46
C VAL A 451 -51.54 -15.76 -39.60
N GLN A 452 -52.86 -15.92 -39.65
CA GLN A 452 -53.80 -15.20 -38.79
C GLN A 452 -53.74 -15.83 -37.40
N LEU A 453 -53.20 -15.11 -36.41
CA LEU A 453 -53.14 -15.58 -35.03
C LEU A 453 -54.52 -15.33 -34.38
N GLU A 454 -55.07 -16.36 -33.75
CA GLU A 454 -56.38 -16.28 -33.07
C GLU A 454 -56.31 -15.42 -31.80
N HIS A 455 -57.45 -14.88 -31.36
CA HIS A 455 -57.55 -14.17 -30.09
C HIS A 455 -57.30 -15.14 -28.94
N ARG A 456 -56.30 -14.83 -28.10
CA ARG A 456 -55.93 -15.67 -26.96
C ARG A 456 -56.66 -15.21 -25.70
N ASP A 457 -57.84 -15.77 -25.45
CA ASP A 457 -58.57 -15.57 -24.19
C ASP A 457 -58.00 -16.47 -23.08
N GLY A 458 -57.70 -15.89 -21.91
CA GLY A 458 -57.17 -16.61 -20.75
C GLY A 458 -55.65 -16.50 -20.52
N SER A 459 -54.94 -15.66 -21.30
CA SER A 459 -53.48 -15.44 -21.13
C SER A 459 -53.10 -14.74 -19.82
N GLU A 460 -54.06 -14.17 -19.09
CA GLU A 460 -53.79 -13.47 -17.82
C GLU A 460 -53.31 -14.42 -16.72
N ILE A 461 -53.80 -15.66 -16.71
CA ILE A 461 -53.38 -16.68 -15.74
C ILE A 461 -51.94 -17.10 -16.00
N ASP A 462 -51.56 -17.28 -17.27
CA ASP A 462 -50.20 -17.61 -17.68
C ASP A 462 -49.21 -16.50 -17.31
N VAL A 463 -49.57 -15.25 -17.57
CA VAL A 463 -48.78 -14.07 -17.19
C VAL A 463 -48.57 -14.00 -15.69
N MET A 464 -49.61 -14.22 -14.89
CA MET A 464 -49.50 -14.16 -13.43
C MET A 464 -48.63 -15.29 -12.88
N ASN A 465 -48.72 -16.50 -13.44
CA ASN A 465 -47.86 -17.61 -13.06
C ASN A 465 -46.38 -17.31 -13.40
N ILE A 466 -46.12 -16.79 -14.59
CA ILE A 466 -44.77 -16.43 -15.03
C ILE A 466 -44.20 -15.31 -14.14
N LEU A 467 -44.98 -14.26 -13.90
CA LEU A 467 -44.56 -13.12 -13.07
C LEU A 467 -44.24 -13.56 -11.63
N ASN A 468 -45.06 -14.44 -11.04
CA ASN A 468 -44.83 -14.99 -9.71
C ASN A 468 -43.55 -15.85 -9.65
N VAL A 469 -43.30 -16.69 -10.67
CA VAL A 469 -42.08 -17.51 -10.74
C VAL A 469 -40.83 -16.63 -10.84
N PHE A 470 -40.82 -15.64 -11.72
CA PHE A 470 -39.64 -14.78 -11.91
C PHE A 470 -39.40 -13.84 -10.71
N GLN A 471 -40.45 -13.35 -10.06
CA GLN A 471 -40.31 -12.60 -8.80
C GLN A 471 -39.76 -13.46 -7.66
N GLN A 472 -40.20 -14.72 -7.53
CA GLN A 472 -39.63 -15.66 -6.55
C GLN A 472 -38.16 -15.98 -6.82
N LEU A 473 -37.76 -15.98 -8.09
CA LEU A 473 -36.36 -16.10 -8.51
C LEU A 473 -35.58 -14.78 -8.37
N SER A 474 -36.17 -13.74 -7.77
CA SER A 474 -35.56 -12.43 -7.55
C SER A 474 -35.20 -11.68 -8.84
N PHE A 475 -36.00 -11.82 -9.91
CA PHE A 475 -35.88 -10.97 -11.10
C PHE A 475 -36.74 -9.71 -10.98
N ASP A 476 -36.26 -8.60 -11.54
CA ASP A 476 -37.08 -7.41 -11.73
C ASP A 476 -38.02 -7.64 -12.92
N CYS A 477 -39.32 -7.70 -12.67
CA CYS A 477 -40.31 -8.12 -13.68
C CYS A 477 -41.20 -6.94 -14.08
N GLU A 478 -41.27 -6.65 -15.37
CA GLU A 478 -42.17 -5.65 -15.93
C GLU A 478 -43.17 -6.30 -16.89
N LEU A 479 -44.46 -6.06 -16.66
CA LEU A 479 -45.54 -6.51 -17.54
C LEU A 479 -46.02 -5.35 -18.41
N LYS A 480 -46.02 -5.54 -19.73
CA LYS A 480 -46.63 -4.63 -20.70
C LYS A 480 -47.74 -5.34 -21.46
N THR A 481 -48.80 -4.63 -21.78
CA THR A 481 -49.96 -5.21 -22.47
C THR A 481 -50.30 -4.43 -23.74
N ASN A 482 -50.64 -5.13 -24.82
CA ASN A 482 -51.16 -4.56 -26.07
C ASN A 482 -50.25 -3.51 -26.71
N LEU A 483 -48.96 -3.82 -26.89
CA LEU A 483 -48.00 -2.96 -27.57
C LEU A 483 -48.02 -3.19 -29.08
N SER A 484 -47.83 -2.12 -29.88
CA SER A 484 -47.53 -2.27 -31.31
C SER A 484 -46.12 -2.81 -31.52
N SER A 485 -45.86 -3.44 -32.67
CA SER A 485 -44.54 -4.00 -33.00
C SER A 485 -43.40 -2.97 -32.92
N LYS A 486 -43.69 -1.71 -33.26
CA LYS A 486 -42.72 -0.60 -33.17
C LYS A 486 -42.41 -0.24 -31.71
N GLN A 487 -43.42 -0.27 -30.84
CA GLN A 487 -43.24 -0.02 -29.40
C GLN A 487 -42.50 -1.17 -28.71
N MET A 488 -42.81 -2.42 -29.07
CA MET A 488 -42.08 -3.59 -28.55
C MET A 488 -40.58 -3.52 -28.87
N LEU A 489 -40.23 -3.22 -30.13
CA LEU A 489 -38.83 -3.10 -30.54
C LEU A 489 -38.13 -1.95 -29.83
N ALA A 490 -38.80 -0.82 -29.63
CA ALA A 490 -38.25 0.31 -28.89
C ALA A 490 -38.01 -0.04 -27.41
N ASP A 491 -38.93 -0.77 -26.78
CA ASP A 491 -38.82 -1.21 -25.39
C ASP A 491 -37.71 -2.25 -25.20
N ILE A 492 -37.63 -3.25 -26.08
CA ILE A 492 -36.55 -4.25 -26.06
C ILE A 492 -35.19 -3.56 -26.27
N TRP A 493 -35.11 -2.61 -27.20
CA TRP A 493 -33.89 -1.84 -27.44
C TRP A 493 -33.48 -1.00 -26.24
N LYS A 494 -34.45 -0.38 -25.55
CA LYS A 494 -34.19 0.39 -24.34
C LYS A 494 -33.62 -0.49 -23.22
N GLU A 495 -34.21 -1.67 -23.00
CA GLU A 495 -33.79 -2.57 -21.93
C GLU A 495 -32.42 -3.21 -22.19
N THR A 496 -32.07 -3.49 -23.45
CA THR A 496 -30.73 -4.02 -23.82
C THR A 496 -29.60 -3.00 -23.69
N GLN A 497 -29.92 -1.70 -23.57
CA GLN A 497 -28.93 -0.65 -23.31
C GLN A 497 -28.68 -0.36 -21.83
N HIS A 498 -29.46 -0.98 -20.91
CA HIS A 498 -29.27 -0.77 -19.48
C HIS A 498 -27.97 -1.45 -18.98
N PRO A 499 -27.04 -0.73 -18.33
CA PRO A 499 -25.71 -1.24 -17.95
C PRO A 499 -25.78 -2.47 -17.04
N ASP A 500 -26.72 -2.48 -16.10
CA ASP A 500 -26.81 -3.50 -15.04
C ASP A 500 -27.47 -4.81 -15.49
N TYR A 501 -28.14 -4.84 -16.64
CA TYR A 501 -28.96 -5.99 -17.08
C TYR A 501 -28.45 -6.66 -18.36
N LYS A 502 -27.39 -6.12 -18.99
CA LYS A 502 -26.87 -6.56 -20.29
C LYS A 502 -26.55 -8.06 -20.39
N ASP A 503 -26.16 -8.67 -19.28
CA ASP A 503 -25.72 -10.07 -19.25
C ASP A 503 -26.85 -11.05 -18.86
N ILE A 504 -27.99 -10.57 -18.37
CA ILE A 504 -29.09 -11.39 -17.83
C ILE A 504 -30.48 -10.74 -18.11
N LEU A 505 -30.80 -10.56 -19.39
CA LEU A 505 -32.12 -10.09 -19.87
C LEU A 505 -32.95 -11.26 -20.42
N TYR A 506 -34.17 -11.41 -19.90
CA TYR A 506 -35.15 -12.38 -20.42
C TYR A 506 -36.37 -11.66 -20.99
N PHE A 507 -36.75 -12.01 -22.22
CA PHE A 507 -37.93 -11.48 -22.89
C PHE A 507 -38.94 -12.61 -23.12
N MET A 508 -40.19 -12.39 -22.72
CA MET A 508 -41.30 -13.29 -23.03
C MET A 508 -42.41 -12.49 -23.70
N ILE A 509 -42.76 -12.88 -24.92
CA ILE A 509 -43.89 -12.32 -25.68
C ILE A 509 -44.96 -13.41 -25.69
N LEU A 510 -46.15 -13.09 -25.21
CA LEU A 510 -47.26 -14.00 -24.96
C LEU A 510 -48.53 -13.62 -25.71
#